data_AF-A0A3D4DK32-F1
#
_entry.id   AF-A0A3D4DK32-F1
#
_cell.length_a   1.000
_cell.length_b   1.000
_cell.length_c   1.000
_cell.angle_alpha   90.00
_cell.angle_beta   90.00
_cell.angle_gamma   90.00
#
_symmetry.space_group_name_H-M   'P 1'
#
loop_
_entity.id
_entity.type
_entity.pdbx_description
1 polymer ?
#
loop_
_entity_poly.entity_id
_entity_poly.type
_entity_poly.pdbx_seq_one_letter_code
_entity_poly.pdbx_strand_id
1 'polypeptide(L)'
;MDLKNINGQIIGWSTISDDILKYHCSTSQVVEKRHLDFKDQASLLDELSKVIDNKTLFNRIKRALEKNDAEEKKMSNKAKANEKKATVTTKVEAKASAEAKTESKPETVSKVTVVGIKNDDMANLEKSHADTVAEISAEEKKMTEAKMLQETCERVLQKATEAFNNARQELQKAKTAQKNAEKEVATFSKKIKKLNEKLGEIENKIETAKNQMVYLIAPGYSGEIPACGTFISTCEVEGVANLKVEQIPTELKPDFQDMIKAGFDSAQEYAKALKFVTLVEYYLCNDMQYKMLVSDDKIQKLISAHIDG
;
A
#
# COMPACT_ATOMS: atom_id res chain seq x y z
N MET A 1 17.05 -8.22 -4.28
CA MET A 1 15.99 -7.98 -3.28
C MET A 1 15.38 -6.63 -3.60
N ASP A 2 14.07 -6.49 -3.46
CA ASP A 2 13.39 -5.19 -3.66
C ASP A 2 12.97 -4.64 -2.30
N LEU A 3 13.28 -3.36 -2.04
CA LEU A 3 12.84 -2.66 -0.84
C LEU A 3 11.33 -2.47 -0.89
N LYS A 4 10.62 -2.86 0.18
CA LYS A 4 9.16 -2.70 0.28
C LYS A 4 8.82 -1.74 1.41
N ASN A 5 7.80 -0.92 1.20
CA ASN A 5 7.22 -0.09 2.25
C ASN A 5 6.23 -0.88 3.11
N ILE A 6 5.72 -0.26 4.19
CA ILE A 6 4.73 -0.88 5.11
C ILE A 6 3.43 -1.34 4.42
N ASN A 7 3.13 -0.79 3.23
CA ASN A 7 1.96 -1.13 2.43
C ASN A 7 2.25 -2.24 1.40
N GLY A 8 3.45 -2.84 1.42
CA GLY A 8 3.87 -3.90 0.51
C GLY A 8 4.28 -3.41 -0.89
N GLN A 9 4.36 -2.10 -1.13
CA GLN A 9 4.76 -1.54 -2.42
C GLN A 9 6.28 -1.57 -2.58
N ILE A 10 6.74 -1.93 -3.78
CA ILE A 10 8.16 -1.93 -4.13
C ILE A 10 8.64 -0.49 -4.34
N ILE A 11 9.68 -0.11 -3.60
CA ILE A 11 10.36 1.17 -3.68
C ILE A 11 11.74 0.92 -4.30
N GLY A 12 11.97 1.51 -5.48
CA GLY A 12 13.27 1.44 -6.14
C GLY A 12 14.36 2.13 -5.32
N TRP A 13 15.53 1.51 -5.21
CA TRP A 13 16.68 2.08 -4.51
C TRP A 13 17.15 3.41 -5.11
N SER A 14 16.93 3.62 -6.43
CA SER A 14 17.22 4.88 -7.12
C SER A 14 16.40 6.04 -6.57
N THR A 15 15.13 5.80 -6.24
CA THR A 15 14.23 6.78 -5.64
C THR A 15 14.72 7.21 -4.25
N ILE A 16 15.18 6.24 -3.45
CA ILE A 16 15.77 6.50 -2.12
C ILE A 16 17.10 7.24 -2.28
N SER A 17 17.92 6.86 -3.27
CA SER A 17 19.16 7.54 -3.60
C SER A 17 18.92 9.01 -3.96
N ASP A 18 17.87 9.32 -4.74
CA ASP A 18 17.52 10.70 -5.09
C ASP A 18 17.07 11.50 -3.86
N ASP A 19 16.25 10.91 -2.98
CA ASP A 19 15.86 11.57 -1.72
C ASP A 19 17.09 11.99 -0.90
N ILE A 20 18.11 11.14 -0.84
CA ILE A 20 19.32 11.38 -0.04
C ILE A 20 20.28 12.34 -0.74
N LEU A 21 20.57 12.10 -2.03
CA LEU A 21 21.62 12.82 -2.75
C LEU A 21 21.16 14.14 -3.37
N LYS A 22 19.92 14.20 -3.85
CA LYS A 22 19.37 15.35 -4.57
C LYS A 22 18.49 16.21 -3.68
N TYR A 23 17.68 15.59 -2.82
CA TYR A 23 16.75 16.29 -1.94
C TYR A 23 17.27 16.48 -0.51
N HIS A 24 18.49 16.03 -0.23
CA HIS A 24 19.15 16.18 1.08
C HIS A 24 18.33 15.66 2.26
N CYS A 25 17.50 14.62 2.03
CA CYS A 25 16.68 14.04 3.08
C CYS A 25 17.53 13.27 4.10
N SER A 26 17.20 13.43 5.37
CA SER A 26 17.72 12.61 6.47
C SER A 26 17.06 11.22 6.50
N THR A 27 17.59 10.31 7.30
CA THR A 27 17.03 8.97 7.55
C THR A 27 15.57 9.08 7.98
N SER A 28 15.26 9.95 8.95
CA SER A 28 13.88 10.16 9.45
C SER A 28 12.95 10.59 8.33
N GLN A 29 13.38 11.54 7.50
CA GLN A 29 12.60 12.07 6.39
C GLN A 29 12.39 11.06 5.27
N VAL A 30 13.41 10.25 4.95
CA VAL A 30 13.30 9.18 3.95
C VAL A 30 12.31 8.11 4.42
N VAL A 31 12.42 7.68 5.68
CA VAL A 31 11.54 6.68 6.29
C VAL A 31 10.09 7.15 6.30
N GLU A 32 9.85 8.39 6.72
CA GLU A 32 8.51 8.99 6.74
C GLU A 32 7.94 9.18 5.33
N LYS A 33 8.70 9.80 4.42
CA LYS A 33 8.27 10.10 3.05
C LYS A 33 7.94 8.84 2.24
N ARG A 34 8.63 7.73 2.52
CA ARG A 34 8.47 6.46 1.78
C ARG A 34 7.70 5.40 2.57
N HIS A 35 7.23 5.72 3.76
CA HIS A 35 6.54 4.81 4.67
C HIS A 35 7.32 3.50 4.88
N LEU A 36 8.63 3.61 5.14
CA LEU A 36 9.49 2.45 5.38
C LEU A 36 9.42 2.02 6.85
N ASP A 37 9.70 0.74 7.11
CA ASP A 37 9.73 0.19 8.48
C ASP A 37 11.18 0.08 9.00
N PHE A 38 11.89 1.21 9.05
CA PHE A 38 13.25 1.27 9.59
C PHE A 38 13.31 2.22 10.77
N LYS A 39 13.87 1.75 11.89
CA LYS A 39 13.97 2.51 13.14
C LYS A 39 15.25 3.33 13.25
N ASP A 40 16.27 2.99 12.47
CA ASP A 40 17.56 3.66 12.49
C ASP A 40 18.26 3.63 11.13
N GLN A 41 19.27 4.50 11.02
CA GLN A 41 20.10 4.66 9.83
C GLN A 41 20.84 3.37 9.47
N ALA A 42 21.27 2.59 10.47
CA ALA A 42 22.03 1.37 10.24
C ALA A 42 21.19 0.31 9.53
N SER A 43 19.93 0.15 9.95
CA SER A 43 18.97 -0.79 9.37
C SER A 43 18.64 -0.44 7.93
N LEU A 44 18.45 0.85 7.63
CA LEU A 44 18.21 1.32 6.27
C LEU A 44 19.43 1.09 5.37
N LEU A 45 20.64 1.35 5.87
CA LEU A 45 21.87 1.14 5.10
C LEU A 45 22.18 -0.34 4.89
N ASP A 46 21.85 -1.22 5.84
CA ASP A 46 22.02 -2.67 5.68
C ASP A 46 21.16 -3.18 4.51
N GLU A 47 19.89 -2.80 4.45
CA GLU A 47 19.02 -3.17 3.32
C GLU A 47 19.45 -2.53 2.00
N LEU A 48 19.83 -1.25 1.98
CA LEU A 48 20.36 -0.62 0.77
C LEU A 48 21.63 -1.32 0.27
N SER A 49 22.47 -1.86 1.16
CA SER A 49 23.68 -2.59 0.76
C SER A 49 23.39 -3.91 0.05
N LYS A 50 22.22 -4.52 0.29
CA LYS A 50 21.75 -5.76 -0.34
C LYS A 50 21.11 -5.52 -1.71
N VAL A 51 20.65 -4.30 -1.96
CA VAL A 51 19.92 -3.92 -3.18
C VAL A 51 20.79 -3.10 -4.15
N ILE A 52 21.83 -2.44 -3.66
CA ILE A 52 22.75 -1.64 -4.47
C ILE A 52 24.06 -2.40 -4.70
N ASP A 53 24.21 -2.98 -5.88
CA ASP A 53 25.43 -3.71 -6.26
C ASP A 53 26.65 -2.79 -6.43
N ASN A 54 26.43 -1.50 -6.73
CA ASN A 54 27.48 -0.52 -6.93
C ASN A 54 28.01 0.03 -5.59
N LYS A 55 29.13 -0.53 -5.11
CA LYS A 55 29.78 -0.12 -3.85
C LYS A 55 30.15 1.36 -3.79
N THR A 56 30.57 1.97 -4.90
CA THR A 56 30.95 3.40 -4.94
C THR A 56 29.72 4.28 -4.72
N LEU A 57 28.61 3.93 -5.36
CA LEU A 57 27.34 4.63 -5.20
C LEU A 57 26.76 4.45 -3.80
N PHE A 58 26.77 3.22 -3.28
CA PHE A 58 26.36 2.93 -1.91
C PHE A 58 27.16 3.77 -0.89
N ASN A 59 28.49 3.82 -1.02
CA ASN A 59 29.33 4.63 -0.14
C ASN A 59 29.05 6.13 -0.24
N ARG A 60 28.68 6.63 -1.43
CA ARG A 60 28.27 8.03 -1.61
C ARG A 60 26.95 8.31 -0.91
N ILE A 61 25.97 7.42 -1.02
CA ILE A 61 24.68 7.51 -0.34
C ILE A 61 24.88 7.48 1.18
N LYS A 62 25.69 6.54 1.68
CA LYS A 62 26.01 6.43 3.10
C LYS A 62 26.55 7.75 3.68
N ARG A 63 27.58 8.34 3.06
CA ARG A 63 28.17 9.61 3.53
C ARG A 63 27.19 10.78 3.47
N ALA A 64 26.37 10.85 2.42
CA ALA A 64 25.37 11.90 2.30
C ALA A 64 24.29 11.77 3.39
N LEU A 65 23.83 10.56 3.67
CA LEU A 65 22.85 10.29 4.71
C LEU A 65 23.39 10.64 6.10
N GLU A 66 24.64 10.27 6.41
CA GLU A 66 25.33 10.67 7.66
C GLU A 66 25.39 12.19 7.83
N LYS A 67 25.67 12.92 6.73
CA LYS A 67 25.72 14.39 6.74
C LYS A 67 24.33 14.99 6.97
N ASN A 68 23.31 14.51 6.27
CA ASN A 68 21.94 15.00 6.37
C ASN A 68 21.37 14.78 7.79
N ASP A 69 21.62 13.61 8.40
CA ASP A 69 21.21 13.30 9.78
C ASP A 69 21.89 14.21 10.81
N ALA A 70 23.17 14.54 10.60
CA ALA A 70 23.89 15.48 11.45
C ALA A 70 23.35 16.91 11.34
N GLU A 71 22.96 17.34 10.13
CA GLU A 71 22.34 18.66 9.90
C GLU A 71 20.92 18.73 10.52
N GLU A 72 20.11 17.68 10.39
CA GLU A 72 18.79 17.59 11.04
C GLU A 72 18.92 17.72 12.57
N LYS A 73 19.86 17.01 13.19
CA LYS A 73 20.12 17.11 14.64
C LYS A 73 20.57 18.52 15.05
N LYS A 74 21.41 19.19 14.25
CA LYS A 74 21.83 20.58 14.51
C LYS A 74 20.66 21.55 14.44
N MET A 75 19.78 21.40 13.45
CA MET A 75 18.60 22.25 13.27
C MET A 75 17.56 22.01 14.39
N SER A 76 17.33 20.76 14.78
CA SER A 76 16.44 20.41 15.91
C SER A 76 16.95 20.98 17.24
N ASN A 77 18.26 20.91 17.49
CA ASN A 77 18.87 21.48 18.70
C ASN A 77 18.82 23.02 18.71
N LYS A 78 18.96 23.67 17.55
CA LYS A 78 18.81 25.13 17.42
C LYS A 78 17.36 25.59 17.63
N ALA A 79 16.37 24.81 17.19
CA ALA A 79 14.96 25.07 17.44
C ALA A 79 14.63 24.99 18.94
N LYS A 80 15.10 23.94 19.64
CA LYS A 80 14.91 23.77 21.10
C LYS A 80 15.64 24.84 21.93
N ALA A 81 16.77 25.37 21.44
CA ALA A 81 17.49 26.46 22.10
C ALA A 81 16.77 27.82 21.94
N ASN A 82 16.09 28.06 20.81
CA ASN A 82 15.28 29.27 20.61
C ASN A 82 13.98 29.24 21.41
N GLU A 83 13.38 28.06 21.59
CA GLU A 83 12.17 27.87 22.41
C GLU A 83 12.42 28.20 23.89
N LYS A 84 13.61 27.84 24.43
CA LYS A 84 14.03 28.23 25.79
C LYS A 84 14.36 29.72 25.97
N LYS A 85 14.73 30.45 24.91
CA LYS A 85 14.95 31.91 24.98
C LYS A 85 13.65 32.71 24.95
N ALA A 86 12.61 32.22 24.27
CA ALA A 86 11.31 32.88 24.20
C ALA A 86 10.50 32.83 25.52
N THR A 87 10.79 31.88 26.42
CA THR A 87 10.13 31.77 27.74
C THR A 87 10.74 32.68 28.82
N VAL A 88 11.92 33.27 28.59
CA VAL A 88 12.57 34.16 29.58
C VAL A 88 12.25 35.64 29.33
N THR A 89 11.98 36.04 28.08
CA THR A 89 11.71 37.45 27.74
C THR A 89 10.30 37.92 28.10
N THR A 90 9.34 37.02 28.35
CA THR A 90 7.95 37.37 28.72
C THR A 90 7.74 37.64 30.22
N LYS A 91 8.79 37.61 31.06
CA LYS A 91 8.68 37.86 32.51
C LYS A 91 9.40 39.11 33.03
N VAL A 92 10.09 39.89 32.18
CA VAL A 92 10.88 41.06 32.63
C VAL A 92 10.27 42.42 32.21
N GLU A 93 9.38 42.49 31.21
CA GLU A 93 8.83 43.76 30.71
C GLU A 93 7.59 44.30 31.45
N ALA A 94 7.38 43.92 32.72
CA ALA A 94 6.29 44.47 33.53
C ALA A 94 6.74 45.38 34.69
N LYS A 95 8.03 45.78 34.76
CA LYS A 95 8.49 46.58 35.91
C LYS A 95 9.70 47.49 35.63
N ALA A 96 9.62 48.38 34.64
CA ALA A 96 10.50 49.57 34.59
C ALA A 96 10.00 50.59 33.55
N SER A 97 8.96 51.35 33.86
CA SER A 97 8.77 52.68 33.23
C SER A 97 7.81 53.52 34.06
N ALA A 98 8.30 54.01 35.19
CA ALA A 98 7.80 55.21 35.84
C ALA A 98 9.02 55.94 36.41
N GLU A 99 9.00 57.28 36.34
CA GLU A 99 10.06 58.24 36.72
C GLU A 99 11.13 58.47 35.63
N ALA A 100 11.46 59.68 35.17
CA ALA A 100 11.05 61.01 35.56
C ALA A 100 11.26 61.99 34.37
N LYS A 101 10.36 62.96 34.25
CA LYS A 101 10.63 64.23 33.55
C LYS A 101 11.50 65.10 34.46
N THR A 102 12.46 65.81 33.91
CA THR A 102 12.88 67.10 34.44
C THR A 102 13.35 68.01 33.30
N GLU A 103 13.06 69.28 33.54
CA GLU A 103 12.92 70.41 32.64
C GLU A 103 14.23 71.22 32.60
N SER A 104 14.52 71.91 31.49
CA SER A 104 14.92 73.34 31.52
C SER A 104 15.21 73.87 30.11
N LYS A 105 14.92 75.16 29.96
CA LYS A 105 14.77 75.95 28.74
C LYS A 105 15.92 76.99 28.70
N PRO A 106 15.82 78.05 27.88
CA PRO A 106 16.63 78.36 26.68
C PRO A 106 17.73 79.41 26.94
N GLU A 107 18.50 79.79 25.90
CA GLU A 107 19.14 81.10 25.61
C GLU A 107 20.33 80.86 24.65
N THR A 108 20.87 81.74 23.81
CA THR A 108 20.52 82.99 23.13
C THR A 108 21.62 83.19 22.06
N VAL A 109 21.33 84.04 21.07
CA VAL A 109 22.26 84.47 20.02
C VAL A 109 23.50 85.15 20.63
N SER A 110 24.71 84.79 20.19
CA SER A 110 25.92 85.60 20.41
C SER A 110 26.79 85.73 19.16
N LYS A 111 27.29 86.96 19.01
CA LYS A 111 27.98 87.57 17.87
C LYS A 111 29.23 86.82 17.41
N VAL A 112 29.39 86.80 16.08
CA VAL A 112 30.67 86.57 15.39
C VAL A 112 31.72 87.53 15.93
N THR A 113 32.78 86.96 16.52
CA THR A 113 34.05 87.65 16.76
C THR A 113 35.11 86.85 16.03
N VAL A 114 35.76 87.45 15.03
CA VAL A 114 36.89 86.84 14.31
C VAL A 114 38.09 86.89 15.25
N VAL A 115 38.29 85.81 16.01
CA VAL A 115 39.51 85.55 16.77
C VAL A 115 40.43 84.75 15.86
N GLY A 116 41.64 85.26 15.61
CA GLY A 116 42.65 84.54 14.84
C GLY A 116 42.91 83.17 15.47
N ILE A 117 42.74 82.12 14.67
CA ILE A 117 43.01 80.73 15.05
C ILE A 117 44.50 80.62 15.37
N LYS A 118 44.86 80.18 16.59
CA LYS A 118 46.26 79.92 16.93
C LYS A 118 46.74 78.72 16.12
N ASN A 119 48.00 78.67 15.70
CA ASN A 119 48.54 77.57 14.86
C ASN A 119 48.23 76.15 15.40
N ASP A 120 48.14 75.98 16.71
CA ASP A 120 47.78 74.69 17.35
C ASP A 120 46.32 74.26 17.07
N ASP A 121 45.39 75.20 16.94
CA ASP A 121 43.98 74.93 16.63
C ASP A 121 43.82 74.52 15.16
N MET A 122 44.64 75.08 14.25
CA MET A 122 44.63 74.72 12.83
C MET A 122 45.20 73.31 12.61
N ALA A 123 46.30 72.97 13.27
CA ALA A 123 46.87 71.61 13.21
C ALA A 123 45.92 70.53 13.76
N ASN A 124 45.16 70.85 14.81
CA ASN A 124 44.11 69.96 15.34
C ASN A 124 42.96 69.76 14.35
N LEU A 125 42.54 70.82 13.65
CA LEU A 125 41.51 70.74 12.61
C LEU A 125 41.99 69.96 11.38
N GLU A 126 43.25 70.11 10.97
CA GLU A 126 43.85 69.34 9.88
C GLU A 126 43.93 67.84 10.20
N LYS A 127 44.31 67.50 11.44
CA LYS A 127 44.32 66.11 11.92
C LYS A 127 42.89 65.53 11.97
N SER A 128 41.94 66.27 12.54
CA SER A 128 40.52 65.88 12.57
C SER A 128 39.94 65.68 11.17
N HIS A 129 40.29 66.55 10.22
CA HIS A 129 39.93 66.40 8.82
C HIS A 129 40.49 65.09 8.22
N ALA A 130 41.78 64.81 8.44
CA ALA A 130 42.40 63.59 7.95
C ALA A 130 41.77 62.32 8.56
N ASP A 131 41.49 62.32 9.86
CA ASP A 131 40.83 61.20 10.56
C ASP A 131 39.41 60.99 10.03
N THR A 132 38.64 62.06 9.82
CA THR A 132 37.28 62.00 9.27
C THR A 132 37.28 61.49 7.83
N VAL A 133 38.24 61.92 6.99
CA VAL A 133 38.38 61.42 5.61
C VAL A 133 38.72 59.93 5.59
N ALA A 134 39.58 59.46 6.48
CA ALA A 134 39.89 58.04 6.60
C ALA A 134 38.65 57.22 7.02
N GLU A 135 37.86 57.74 7.95
CA GLU A 135 36.61 57.11 8.40
C GLU A 135 35.56 57.06 7.27
N ILE A 136 35.39 58.14 6.50
CA ILE A 136 34.52 58.17 5.31
C ILE A 136 34.95 57.07 4.32
N SER A 137 36.24 56.98 4.00
CA SER A 137 36.74 55.97 3.05
C SER A 137 36.50 54.54 3.54
N ALA A 138 36.66 54.29 4.85
CA ALA A 138 36.36 52.99 5.45
C ALA A 138 34.87 52.65 5.36
N GLU A 139 33.99 53.63 5.56
CA GLU A 139 32.54 53.42 5.52
C GLU A 139 32.00 53.26 4.09
N GLU A 140 32.55 53.98 3.11
CA GLU A 140 32.26 53.77 1.69
C GLU A 140 32.62 52.35 1.23
N LYS A 141 33.72 51.80 1.74
CA LYS A 141 34.09 50.40 1.48
C LYS A 141 33.06 49.42 2.05
N LYS A 142 32.58 49.63 3.28
CA LYS A 142 31.52 48.78 3.86
C LYS A 142 30.20 48.92 3.10
N MET A 143 29.86 50.12 2.64
CA MET A 143 28.64 50.35 1.84
C MET A 143 28.68 49.55 0.53
N THR A 144 29.82 49.53 -0.17
CA THR A 144 29.95 48.78 -1.42
C THR A 144 29.84 47.26 -1.20
N GLU A 145 30.47 46.73 -0.14
CA GLU A 145 30.32 45.32 0.25
C GLU A 145 28.86 44.96 0.60
N ALA A 146 28.17 45.83 1.33
CA ALA A 146 26.76 45.65 1.68
C ALA A 146 25.83 45.64 0.46
N LYS A 147 26.05 46.54 -0.53
CA LYS A 147 25.27 46.55 -1.79
C LYS A 147 25.44 45.26 -2.59
N MET A 148 26.67 44.76 -2.72
CA MET A 148 26.94 43.49 -3.40
C MET A 148 26.23 42.31 -2.73
N LEU A 149 26.17 42.31 -1.40
CA LEU A 149 25.44 41.30 -0.63
C LEU A 149 23.92 41.42 -0.83
N GLN A 150 23.38 42.64 -0.82
CA GLN A 150 21.96 42.89 -1.08
C GLN A 150 21.53 42.35 -2.45
N GLU A 151 22.25 42.68 -3.53
CA GLU A 151 21.96 42.19 -4.88
C GLU A 151 22.04 40.66 -4.98
N THR A 152 22.95 40.05 -4.22
CA THR A 152 23.07 38.59 -4.13
C THR A 152 21.84 37.99 -3.44
N CYS A 153 21.42 38.56 -2.31
CA CYS A 153 20.23 38.14 -1.58
C CYS A 153 18.95 38.28 -2.40
N GLU A 154 18.78 39.38 -3.14
CA GLU A 154 17.63 39.61 -4.03
C GLU A 154 17.54 38.54 -5.12
N ARG A 155 18.66 38.20 -5.77
CA ARG A 155 18.71 37.10 -6.75
C ARG A 155 18.35 35.75 -6.15
N VAL A 156 18.82 35.46 -4.93
CA VAL A 156 18.50 34.21 -4.24
C VAL A 156 17.01 34.15 -3.91
N LEU A 157 16.43 35.24 -3.41
CA LEU A 157 15.01 35.34 -3.10
C LEU A 157 14.14 35.11 -4.34
N GLN A 158 14.49 35.72 -5.47
CA GLN A 158 13.76 35.55 -6.73
C GLN A 158 13.78 34.08 -7.17
N LYS A 159 14.95 33.44 -7.21
CA LYS A 159 15.08 32.02 -7.57
C LYS A 159 14.31 31.09 -6.62
N ALA A 160 14.35 31.36 -5.32
CA ALA A 160 13.61 30.58 -4.33
C ALA A 160 12.09 30.72 -4.54
N THR A 161 11.62 31.92 -4.87
CA THR A 161 10.21 32.21 -5.14
C THR A 161 9.71 31.48 -6.40
N GLU A 162 10.50 31.50 -7.48
CA GLU A 162 10.19 30.77 -8.72
C GLU A 162 10.11 29.26 -8.47
N ALA A 163 11.09 28.70 -7.75
CA ALA A 163 11.10 27.28 -7.40
C ALA A 163 9.87 26.89 -6.55
N PHE A 164 9.50 27.73 -5.58
CA PHE A 164 8.31 27.51 -4.75
C PHE A 164 7.02 27.51 -5.59
N ASN A 165 6.87 28.46 -6.51
CA ASN A 165 5.69 28.55 -7.37
C ASN A 165 5.58 27.33 -8.30
N ASN A 166 6.69 26.87 -8.86
CA ASN A 166 6.74 25.66 -9.69
C ASN A 166 6.33 24.41 -8.88
N ALA A 167 6.91 24.23 -7.68
CA ALA A 167 6.57 23.12 -6.80
C ALA A 167 5.08 23.14 -6.40
N ARG A 168 4.53 24.34 -6.15
CA ARG A 168 3.09 24.51 -5.86
C ARG A 168 2.22 24.09 -7.04
N GLN A 169 2.62 24.41 -8.27
CA GLN A 169 1.88 24.01 -9.48
C GLN A 169 1.94 22.49 -9.71
N GLU A 170 3.11 21.89 -9.54
CA GLU A 170 3.28 20.42 -9.64
C GLU A 170 2.44 19.68 -8.60
N LEU A 171 2.40 20.20 -7.36
CA LEU A 171 1.55 19.64 -6.31
C LEU A 171 0.08 19.65 -6.69
N GLN A 172 -0.41 20.73 -7.32
CA GLN A 172 -1.80 20.80 -7.78
C GLN A 172 -2.09 19.79 -8.90
N LYS A 173 -1.16 19.62 -9.86
CA LYS A 173 -1.27 18.60 -10.91
C LYS A 173 -1.28 17.19 -10.33
N ALA A 174 -0.45 16.92 -9.33
CA ALA A 174 -0.42 15.64 -8.65
C ALA A 174 -1.74 15.35 -7.91
N LYS A 175 -2.31 16.35 -7.23
CA LYS A 175 -3.61 16.22 -6.56
C LYS A 175 -4.76 15.92 -7.52
N THR A 176 -4.79 16.57 -8.69
CA THR A 176 -5.82 16.29 -9.69
C THR A 176 -5.66 14.89 -10.30
N ALA A 177 -4.42 14.48 -10.59
CA ALA A 177 -4.12 13.12 -11.05
C ALA A 177 -4.53 12.05 -10.03
N GLN A 178 -4.22 12.26 -8.74
CA GLN A 178 -4.63 11.37 -7.66
C GLN A 178 -6.16 11.21 -7.62
N LYS A 179 -6.90 12.34 -7.63
CA LYS A 179 -8.37 12.31 -7.59
C LYS A 179 -8.98 11.59 -8.79
N ASN A 180 -8.35 11.67 -9.96
CA ASN A 180 -8.79 10.93 -11.15
C ASN A 180 -8.51 9.44 -11.01
N ALA A 181 -7.31 9.06 -10.55
CA ALA A 181 -6.98 7.67 -10.29
C ALA A 181 -7.92 7.04 -9.24
N GLU A 182 -8.28 7.76 -8.18
CA GLU A 182 -9.25 7.31 -7.18
C GLU A 182 -10.63 6.99 -7.80
N LYS A 183 -11.10 7.84 -8.73
CA LYS A 183 -12.37 7.58 -9.45
C LYS A 183 -12.29 6.36 -10.35
N GLU A 184 -11.16 6.15 -11.01
CA GLU A 184 -10.94 4.97 -11.87
C GLU A 184 -10.91 3.69 -11.03
N VAL A 185 -10.19 3.69 -9.91
CA VAL A 185 -10.15 2.57 -8.96
C VAL A 185 -11.55 2.23 -8.46
N ALA A 186 -12.34 3.23 -8.07
CA ALA A 186 -13.73 3.01 -7.66
C ALA A 186 -14.59 2.40 -8.79
N THR A 187 -14.35 2.82 -10.04
CA THR A 187 -15.05 2.30 -11.21
C THR A 187 -14.67 0.84 -11.49
N PHE A 188 -13.38 0.51 -11.44
CA PHE A 188 -12.90 -0.86 -11.63
C PHE A 188 -13.36 -1.79 -10.51
N SER A 189 -13.31 -1.34 -9.25
CA SER A 189 -13.82 -2.10 -8.10
C SER A 189 -15.29 -2.50 -8.28
N LYS A 190 -16.15 -1.57 -8.74
CA LYS A 190 -17.55 -1.88 -9.06
C LYS A 190 -17.71 -2.91 -10.18
N LYS A 191 -16.87 -2.85 -11.22
CA LYS A 191 -16.89 -3.83 -12.33
C LYS A 191 -16.46 -5.22 -11.86
N ILE A 192 -15.39 -5.31 -11.05
CA ILE A 192 -14.91 -6.58 -10.49
C ILE A 192 -16.01 -7.24 -9.64
N LYS A 193 -16.68 -6.47 -8.78
CA LYS A 193 -17.78 -7.01 -7.96
C LYS A 193 -18.88 -7.65 -8.82
N LYS A 194 -19.33 -6.98 -9.88
CA LYS A 194 -20.34 -7.51 -10.81
C LYS A 194 -19.88 -8.76 -11.55
N LEU A 195 -18.60 -8.85 -11.91
CA LEU A 195 -18.05 -10.03 -12.58
C LEU A 195 -17.99 -11.23 -11.64
N ASN A 196 -17.62 -11.02 -10.37
CA ASN A 196 -17.60 -12.08 -9.37
C ASN A 196 -19.01 -12.62 -9.07
N GLU A 197 -20.02 -11.75 -9.01
CA GLU A 197 -21.42 -12.17 -8.87
C GLU A 197 -21.86 -13.06 -10.04
N LYS A 198 -21.55 -12.64 -11.28
CA LYS A 198 -21.83 -13.46 -12.49
C LYS A 198 -21.06 -14.78 -12.51
N LEU A 199 -19.83 -14.80 -12.02
CA LEU A 199 -19.03 -16.02 -11.95
C LEU A 199 -19.70 -17.05 -11.04
N GLY A 200 -20.11 -16.65 -9.83
CA GLY A 200 -20.81 -17.52 -8.90
C GLY A 200 -22.14 -18.05 -9.47
N GLU A 201 -22.89 -17.21 -10.20
CA GLU A 201 -24.10 -17.66 -10.90
C GLU A 201 -23.81 -18.72 -11.96
N ILE A 202 -22.72 -18.57 -12.73
CA ILE A 202 -22.31 -19.53 -13.75
C ILE A 202 -21.84 -20.83 -13.11
N GLU A 203 -21.04 -20.77 -12.05
CA GLU A 203 -20.57 -21.94 -11.31
C GLU A 203 -21.74 -22.77 -10.77
N ASN A 204 -22.74 -22.11 -10.15
CA ASN A 204 -23.96 -22.76 -9.68
C ASN A 204 -24.75 -23.42 -10.82
N LYS A 205 -24.85 -22.75 -11.98
CA LYS A 205 -25.52 -23.32 -13.16
C LYS A 205 -24.78 -24.53 -13.70
N ILE A 206 -23.45 -24.49 -13.74
CA ILE A 206 -22.62 -25.63 -14.16
C ILE A 206 -22.81 -26.81 -13.21
N GLU A 207 -22.79 -26.58 -11.89
CA GLU A 207 -22.99 -27.64 -10.90
C GLU A 207 -24.39 -28.26 -11.02
N THR A 208 -25.42 -27.41 -11.13
CA THR A 208 -26.80 -27.87 -11.33
C THR A 208 -26.93 -28.70 -12.60
N ALA A 209 -26.36 -28.22 -13.72
CA ALA A 209 -26.40 -28.94 -15.00
C ALA A 209 -25.61 -30.25 -14.96
N LYS A 210 -24.45 -30.28 -14.28
CA LYS A 210 -23.66 -31.51 -14.09
C LYS A 210 -24.44 -32.57 -13.31
N ASN A 211 -25.24 -32.15 -12.34
CA ASN A 211 -25.95 -33.06 -11.43
C ASN A 211 -27.41 -33.31 -11.83
N GLN A 212 -27.89 -32.69 -12.91
CA GLN A 212 -29.30 -32.71 -13.33
C GLN A 212 -29.80 -34.12 -13.66
N MET A 213 -28.95 -34.97 -14.23
CA MET A 213 -29.34 -36.34 -14.59
C MET A 213 -28.91 -37.33 -13.51
N VAL A 214 -29.85 -38.15 -13.04
CA VAL A 214 -29.57 -39.25 -12.11
C VAL A 214 -29.31 -40.54 -12.89
N TYR A 215 -28.22 -41.23 -12.57
CA TYR A 215 -27.88 -42.54 -13.11
C TYR A 215 -27.88 -43.58 -11.99
N LEU A 216 -28.75 -44.58 -12.12
CA LEU A 216 -28.78 -45.75 -11.24
C LEU A 216 -27.85 -46.82 -11.80
N ILE A 217 -26.80 -47.17 -11.07
CA ILE A 217 -25.74 -48.08 -11.54
C ILE A 217 -25.91 -49.45 -10.89
N ALA A 218 -26.09 -50.46 -11.73
CA ALA A 218 -26.21 -51.84 -11.25
C ALA A 218 -24.90 -52.37 -10.65
N PRO A 219 -24.97 -53.28 -9.66
CA PRO A 219 -23.82 -54.01 -9.19
C PRO A 219 -23.06 -54.67 -10.35
N GLY A 220 -21.74 -54.50 -10.39
CA GLY A 220 -20.90 -55.11 -11.44
C GLY A 220 -20.98 -54.44 -12.82
N TYR A 221 -21.53 -53.23 -12.91
CA TYR A 221 -21.57 -52.48 -14.18
C TYR A 221 -20.16 -52.26 -14.74
N SER A 222 -19.96 -52.62 -16.02
CA SER A 222 -18.66 -52.54 -16.70
C SER A 222 -18.69 -51.69 -17.98
N GLY A 223 -19.77 -50.95 -18.23
CA GLY A 223 -19.91 -50.09 -19.40
C GLY A 223 -19.33 -48.69 -19.20
N GLU A 224 -19.50 -47.82 -20.20
CA GLU A 224 -19.02 -46.44 -20.14
C GLU A 224 -19.85 -45.60 -19.15
N ILE A 225 -19.15 -44.96 -18.20
CA ILE A 225 -19.77 -44.06 -17.23
C ILE A 225 -19.90 -42.67 -17.86
N PRO A 226 -21.10 -42.05 -17.85
CA PRO A 226 -21.29 -40.69 -18.34
C PRO A 226 -20.36 -39.67 -17.69
N ALA A 227 -19.96 -38.64 -18.44
CA ALA A 227 -19.03 -37.61 -17.95
C ALA A 227 -19.63 -36.72 -16.84
N CYS A 228 -20.95 -36.61 -16.76
CA CYS A 228 -21.66 -35.86 -15.72
C CYS A 228 -22.96 -36.56 -15.34
N GLY A 229 -23.33 -36.42 -14.07
CA GLY A 229 -24.56 -36.93 -13.50
C GLY A 229 -24.42 -37.17 -12.01
N THR A 230 -25.54 -37.40 -11.35
CA THR A 230 -25.57 -37.95 -10.00
C THR A 230 -25.60 -39.47 -10.12
N PHE A 231 -24.54 -40.14 -9.66
CA PHE A 231 -24.43 -41.60 -9.73
C PHE A 231 -24.86 -42.23 -8.41
N ILE A 232 -25.81 -43.16 -8.48
CA ILE A 232 -26.39 -43.80 -7.30
C ILE A 232 -26.39 -45.32 -7.49
N SER A 233 -26.01 -46.07 -6.47
CA SER A 233 -26.08 -47.53 -6.45
C SER A 233 -26.37 -48.04 -5.05
N THR A 234 -26.69 -49.32 -4.92
CA THR A 234 -26.84 -50.00 -3.62
C THR A 234 -25.55 -50.64 -3.13
N CYS A 235 -24.48 -50.58 -3.92
CA CYS A 235 -23.14 -51.06 -3.57
C CYS A 235 -22.05 -50.22 -4.24
N GLU A 236 -20.81 -50.40 -3.80
CA GLU A 236 -19.65 -49.79 -4.48
C GLU A 236 -19.49 -50.38 -5.89
N VAL A 237 -19.24 -49.49 -6.87
CA VAL A 237 -18.97 -49.85 -8.25
C VAL A 237 -17.62 -49.27 -8.64
N GLU A 238 -16.72 -50.13 -9.12
CA GLU A 238 -15.37 -49.74 -9.47
C GLU A 238 -15.36 -48.76 -10.67
N GLY A 239 -14.49 -47.75 -10.61
CA GLY A 239 -14.34 -46.76 -11.68
C GLY A 239 -15.35 -45.60 -11.67
N VAL A 240 -16.33 -45.58 -10.75
CA VAL A 240 -17.31 -44.47 -10.64
C VAL A 240 -16.85 -43.46 -9.58
N ALA A 241 -16.38 -42.30 -10.02
CA ALA A 241 -16.09 -41.18 -9.12
C ALA A 241 -17.38 -40.54 -8.59
N ASN A 242 -17.40 -40.17 -7.30
CA ASN A 242 -18.54 -39.54 -6.62
C ASN A 242 -19.84 -40.38 -6.59
N LEU A 243 -19.72 -41.71 -6.60
CA LEU A 243 -20.84 -42.63 -6.41
C LEU A 243 -21.47 -42.45 -5.02
N LYS A 244 -22.79 -42.27 -4.97
CA LYS A 244 -23.57 -42.33 -3.74
C LYS A 244 -24.12 -43.74 -3.54
N VAL A 245 -23.70 -44.39 -2.46
CA VAL A 245 -24.25 -45.69 -2.07
C VAL A 245 -25.47 -45.46 -1.18
N GLU A 246 -26.66 -45.71 -1.71
CA GLU A 246 -27.92 -45.61 -0.98
C GLU A 246 -28.32 -46.97 -0.38
N GLN A 247 -28.67 -46.96 0.91
CA GLN A 247 -29.24 -48.13 1.55
C GLN A 247 -30.76 -47.95 1.65
N ILE A 248 -31.47 -48.66 0.79
CA ILE A 248 -32.93 -48.71 0.81
C ILE A 248 -33.37 -50.02 1.47
N PRO A 249 -34.34 -49.99 2.40
CA PRO A 249 -34.92 -51.20 2.97
C PRO A 249 -35.44 -52.11 1.85
N THR A 250 -34.98 -53.36 1.82
CA THR A 250 -35.40 -54.33 0.80
C THR A 250 -36.76 -54.89 1.16
N GLU A 251 -37.81 -54.52 0.41
CA GLU A 251 -39.15 -55.08 0.56
C GLU A 251 -39.32 -56.41 -0.21
N LEU A 252 -38.52 -56.59 -1.27
CA LEU A 252 -38.47 -57.82 -2.06
C LEU A 252 -37.82 -58.96 -1.28
N LYS A 253 -38.60 -60.02 -1.00
CA LYS A 253 -38.09 -61.23 -0.38
C LYS A 253 -37.38 -62.10 -1.44
N PRO A 254 -36.19 -62.65 -1.13
CA PRO A 254 -35.53 -63.57 -2.03
C PRO A 254 -36.41 -64.80 -2.33
N ASP A 255 -36.65 -65.07 -3.60
CA ASP A 255 -37.31 -66.30 -4.06
C ASP A 255 -36.34 -67.18 -4.86
N PHE A 256 -36.35 -68.47 -4.55
CA PHE A 256 -35.42 -69.43 -5.16
C PHE A 256 -35.77 -69.74 -6.60
N GLN A 257 -37.05 -69.73 -6.99
CA GLN A 257 -37.43 -69.97 -8.38
C GLN A 257 -37.02 -68.78 -9.25
N ASP A 258 -37.22 -67.56 -8.76
CA ASP A 258 -36.86 -66.35 -9.49
C ASP A 258 -35.34 -66.17 -9.59
N MET A 259 -34.59 -66.54 -8.56
CA MET A 259 -33.12 -66.62 -8.60
C MET A 259 -32.64 -67.55 -9.74
N ILE A 260 -33.21 -68.76 -9.84
CA ILE A 260 -32.84 -69.74 -10.86
C ILE A 260 -33.25 -69.27 -12.26
N LYS A 261 -34.47 -68.73 -12.41
CA LYS A 261 -34.97 -68.21 -13.71
C LYS A 261 -34.13 -67.05 -14.22
N ALA A 262 -33.71 -66.15 -13.34
CA ALA A 262 -32.83 -65.03 -13.69
C ALA A 262 -31.38 -65.48 -13.96
N GLY A 263 -31.00 -66.69 -13.54
CA GLY A 263 -29.70 -67.30 -13.81
C GLY A 263 -28.62 -66.97 -12.78
N PHE A 264 -28.99 -66.66 -11.54
CA PHE A 264 -28.03 -66.43 -10.46
C PHE A 264 -27.58 -67.73 -9.81
N ASP A 265 -26.26 -67.92 -9.71
CA ASP A 265 -25.65 -69.09 -9.08
C ASP A 265 -25.34 -68.85 -7.59
N SER A 266 -25.40 -67.59 -7.15
CA SER A 266 -25.09 -67.16 -5.80
C SER A 266 -26.24 -66.37 -5.19
N ALA A 267 -26.71 -66.81 -4.02
CA ALA A 267 -27.72 -66.10 -3.24
C ALA A 267 -27.24 -64.70 -2.82
N GLN A 268 -25.93 -64.49 -2.69
CA GLN A 268 -25.35 -63.19 -2.34
C GLN A 268 -25.39 -62.22 -3.52
N GLU A 269 -25.10 -62.69 -4.74
CA GLU A 269 -25.22 -61.89 -5.96
C GLU A 269 -26.68 -61.55 -6.23
N TYR A 270 -27.56 -62.54 -6.07
CA TYR A 270 -29.00 -62.35 -6.18
C TYR A 270 -29.54 -61.33 -5.17
N ALA A 271 -29.13 -61.39 -3.90
CA ALA A 271 -29.53 -60.42 -2.89
C ALA A 271 -29.04 -58.99 -3.20
N LYS A 272 -27.84 -58.84 -3.77
CA LYS A 272 -27.33 -57.54 -4.24
C LYS A 272 -28.15 -57.02 -5.43
N ALA A 273 -28.49 -57.89 -6.37
CA ALA A 273 -29.33 -57.54 -7.51
C ALA A 273 -30.74 -57.13 -7.05
N LEU A 274 -31.37 -57.84 -6.13
CA LEU A 274 -32.67 -57.48 -5.55
C LEU A 274 -32.65 -56.11 -4.87
N LYS A 275 -31.60 -55.79 -4.11
CA LYS A 275 -31.42 -54.45 -3.53
C LYS A 275 -31.41 -53.36 -4.60
N PHE A 276 -30.71 -53.61 -5.72
CA PHE A 276 -30.70 -52.68 -6.85
C PHE A 276 -32.08 -52.56 -7.51
N VAL A 277 -32.83 -53.66 -7.67
CA VAL A 277 -34.21 -53.62 -8.18
C VAL A 277 -35.10 -52.77 -7.28
N THR A 278 -35.01 -52.91 -5.95
CA THR A 278 -35.74 -52.06 -5.00
C THR A 278 -35.34 -50.57 -5.12
N LEU A 279 -34.07 -50.27 -5.41
CA LEU A 279 -33.64 -48.90 -5.69
C LEU A 279 -34.30 -48.35 -6.97
N VAL A 280 -34.36 -49.15 -8.04
CA VAL A 280 -35.04 -48.73 -9.28
C VAL A 280 -36.54 -48.52 -9.04
N GLU A 281 -37.19 -49.46 -8.35
CA GLU A 281 -38.60 -49.37 -7.98
C GLU A 281 -38.88 -48.10 -7.14
N TYR A 282 -38.02 -47.80 -6.16
CA TYR A 282 -38.13 -46.58 -5.35
C TYR A 282 -38.08 -45.32 -6.22
N TYR A 283 -37.14 -45.23 -7.18
CA TYR A 283 -37.07 -44.06 -8.06
C TYR A 283 -38.26 -43.95 -9.02
N LEU A 284 -38.77 -45.09 -9.48
CA LEU A 284 -39.96 -45.16 -10.33
C LEU A 284 -41.23 -44.73 -9.57
N CYS A 285 -41.48 -45.29 -8.38
CA CYS A 285 -42.67 -45.00 -7.57
C CYS A 285 -42.74 -43.54 -7.09
N ASN A 286 -41.61 -42.83 -7.06
CA ASN A 286 -41.54 -41.43 -6.67
C ASN A 286 -41.51 -40.47 -7.88
N ASP A 287 -41.83 -40.94 -9.09
CA ASP A 287 -41.83 -40.15 -10.34
C ASP A 287 -40.51 -39.40 -10.60
N MET A 288 -39.38 -39.96 -10.16
CA MET A 288 -38.07 -39.36 -10.35
C MET A 288 -37.52 -39.67 -11.74
N GLN A 289 -36.87 -38.71 -12.40
CA GLN A 289 -36.20 -38.96 -13.68
C GLN A 289 -34.83 -39.59 -13.46
N TYR A 290 -34.62 -40.78 -14.03
CA TYR A 290 -33.34 -41.49 -13.95
C TYR A 290 -33.02 -42.25 -15.25
N LYS A 291 -31.75 -42.64 -15.39
CA LYS A 291 -31.27 -43.61 -16.40
C LYS A 291 -30.63 -44.80 -15.70
N MET A 292 -30.94 -45.99 -16.15
CA MET A 292 -30.33 -47.21 -15.63
C MET A 292 -29.07 -47.56 -16.43
N LEU A 293 -28.00 -47.91 -15.72
CA LEU A 293 -26.77 -48.45 -16.28
C LEU A 293 -26.63 -49.91 -15.81
N VAL A 294 -26.98 -50.84 -16.69
CA VAL A 294 -27.02 -52.29 -16.40
C VAL A 294 -26.30 -53.04 -17.52
N SER A 295 -25.24 -53.77 -17.19
CA SER A 295 -24.49 -54.60 -18.15
C SER A 295 -24.72 -56.11 -17.96
N ASP A 296 -25.28 -56.52 -16.83
CA ASP A 296 -25.57 -57.92 -16.53
C ASP A 296 -27.00 -58.30 -16.94
N ASP A 297 -27.12 -59.22 -17.90
CA ASP A 297 -28.40 -59.75 -18.39
C ASP A 297 -29.26 -60.38 -17.29
N LYS A 298 -28.64 -60.93 -16.22
CA LYS A 298 -29.35 -61.50 -15.08
C LYS A 298 -30.11 -60.42 -14.30
N ILE A 299 -29.48 -59.25 -14.12
CA ILE A 299 -30.09 -58.09 -13.46
C ILE A 299 -31.19 -57.50 -14.34
N GLN A 300 -30.97 -57.41 -15.66
CA GLN A 300 -32.02 -56.95 -16.59
C GLN A 300 -33.27 -57.84 -16.53
N LYS A 301 -33.10 -59.17 -16.50
CA LYS A 301 -34.24 -60.11 -16.34
C LYS A 301 -35.00 -59.89 -15.03
N LEU A 302 -34.30 -59.61 -13.93
CA LEU A 302 -34.96 -59.31 -12.67
C LEU A 302 -35.72 -57.99 -12.70
N ILE A 303 -35.15 -56.94 -13.30
CA ILE A 303 -35.83 -55.65 -13.49
C ILE A 303 -37.12 -55.86 -14.28
N SER A 304 -37.06 -56.56 -15.42
CA SER A 304 -38.28 -56.77 -16.22
C SER A 304 -39.32 -57.64 -15.53
N ALA A 305 -38.91 -58.58 -14.68
CA ALA A 305 -39.86 -59.41 -13.92
C ALA A 305 -40.56 -58.65 -12.78
N HIS A 306 -39.93 -57.63 -12.20
CA HIS A 306 -40.44 -56.91 -11.02
C HIS A 306 -40.97 -55.51 -11.33
N ILE A 307 -40.55 -54.90 -12.44
CA ILE A 307 -40.82 -53.50 -12.77
C ILE A 307 -41.59 -53.36 -14.08
N ASP A 308 -41.21 -54.10 -15.13
CA ASP A 308 -41.81 -53.97 -16.48
C ASP A 308 -43.03 -54.88 -16.73
N GLY A 309 -43.54 -55.53 -15.68
CA GLY A 309 -44.52 -56.64 -15.72
C GLY A 309 -45.59 -56.59 -16.81
#